data_AF-A0A094EST9-F1
#
_entry.id   AF-A0A094EST9-F1
#
_cell.length_a   1.000
_cell.length_b   1.000
_cell.length_c   1.000
_cell.angle_alpha   90.00
_cell.angle_beta   90.00
_cell.angle_gamma   90.00
#
_symmetry.space_group_name_H-M   'P 1'
#
loop_
_entity.id
_entity.type
_entity.pdbx_description
1 polymer ?
#
loop_
_entity_poly.entity_id
_entity_poly.type
_entity_poly.pdbx_seq_one_letter_code
_entity_poly.pdbx_strand_id
1 'polypeptide(L)'
;MRMSAGLAETPEQLATAYAHVAQGLGSYEGFVFQKLDPPIALSWLPVNLGYEERELLDHFICTASSTLAIFEPDKNEFLGLLVRLALLDSSPSSVAVLQSALALSSFHRHGLQADVFQFKARSLRTLITSCNHSLESPTVIQHIAACMILCHLEMLGMPNELPLWFCHLIEAKNLIDNVGVVSQNFQGEFSRLQDWVEYHMVMSRFSLRHWHINVEPIKEIRNIAPVEQETCLVQKVRAVSHWSHEILQYLHVTFEMIQKPTDSLYHSDEYENSLRCLENRITSIVLLAPEGISDTISGLSTAWVSTMELFQLAALIYLKRASRNFSGTSPQIDTMVERAYVLLDDLETFNPAFPLLIIGCEARRDGQRMRILEHIERAMKDSSLRSRSLLGLQNILQKIWVQDDLAVDYELDYLNKLDAVITSYRIMPSFV
;
A
#
# COMPACT_ATOMS: atom_id res chain seq x y z
N MET A 1 37.63 31.82 -1.21
CA MET A 1 36.45 31.31 -1.91
C MET A 1 35.56 30.69 -0.85
N ARG A 2 34.56 31.44 -0.38
CA ARG A 2 33.71 31.10 0.77
C ARG A 2 32.78 29.93 0.37
N MET A 3 32.74 28.91 1.22
CA MET A 3 31.69 27.89 1.23
C MET A 3 30.34 28.60 1.33
N SER A 4 29.49 28.41 0.33
CA SER A 4 28.08 28.80 0.38
C SER A 4 27.34 27.84 1.30
N ALA A 5 26.57 28.43 2.23
CA ALA A 5 25.76 27.76 3.23
C ALA A 5 24.87 26.67 2.63
N GLY A 6 24.80 25.52 3.31
CA GLY A 6 23.88 24.44 3.00
C GLY A 6 22.44 24.94 3.04
N LEU A 7 21.75 24.79 1.91
CA LEU A 7 20.29 24.81 1.90
C LEU A 7 19.82 23.63 2.76
N ALA A 8 18.93 23.90 3.72
CA ALA A 8 18.28 22.84 4.46
C ALA A 8 17.43 22.03 3.46
N GLU A 9 17.94 20.86 3.07
CA GLU A 9 17.21 19.95 2.18
C GLU A 9 15.93 19.48 2.88
N THR A 10 14.78 19.68 2.22
CA THR A 10 13.49 19.24 2.75
C THR A 10 13.32 17.72 2.60
N PRO A 11 12.46 17.07 3.40
CA PRO A 11 12.17 15.65 3.24
C PRO A 11 11.66 15.28 1.84
N GLU A 12 10.97 16.19 1.14
CA GLU A 12 10.55 15.96 -0.25
C GLU A 12 11.76 15.95 -1.19
N GLN A 13 12.67 16.92 -1.05
CA GLN A 13 13.90 16.98 -1.84
C GLN A 13 14.78 15.73 -1.65
N LEU A 14 14.87 15.23 -0.42
CA LEU A 14 15.57 13.98 -0.11
C LEU A 14 14.90 12.75 -0.72
N ALA A 15 13.57 12.66 -0.69
CA ALA A 15 12.84 11.56 -1.30
C ALA A 15 13.03 11.53 -2.83
N THR A 16 12.97 12.69 -3.48
CA THR A 16 13.24 12.82 -4.92
C THR A 16 14.71 12.50 -5.24
N ALA A 17 15.66 12.98 -4.44
CA ALA A 17 17.08 12.68 -4.62
C ALA A 17 17.36 11.17 -4.51
N TYR A 18 16.76 10.50 -3.53
CA TYR A 18 16.91 9.05 -3.38
C TYR A 18 16.37 8.28 -4.58
N ALA A 19 15.19 8.68 -5.10
CA ALA A 19 14.61 8.08 -6.30
C ALA A 19 15.54 8.17 -7.52
N HIS A 20 16.20 9.31 -7.72
CA HIS A 20 17.17 9.47 -8.81
C HIS A 20 18.43 8.61 -8.62
N VAL A 21 18.93 8.48 -7.39
CA VAL A 21 20.13 7.67 -7.10
C VAL A 21 19.86 6.18 -7.31
N ALA A 22 18.70 5.67 -6.86
CA ALA A 22 18.34 4.27 -7.00
C ALA A 22 18.18 3.82 -8.46
N GLN A 23 17.74 4.70 -9.35
CA GLN A 23 17.59 4.43 -10.79
C GLN A 23 18.92 4.23 -11.53
N GLY A 24 20.04 4.72 -10.99
CA GLY A 24 21.36 4.64 -11.61
C GLY A 24 22.15 3.35 -11.35
N LEU A 25 21.63 2.44 -10.52
CA LEU A 25 22.38 1.27 -10.07
C LEU A 25 22.17 0.07 -11.01
N GLY A 26 23.18 -0.22 -11.84
CA GLY A 26 23.26 -1.38 -12.74
C GLY A 26 23.73 -2.69 -12.06
N SER A 27 23.49 -3.80 -12.75
CA SER A 27 23.60 -5.24 -12.38
C SER A 27 24.44 -5.63 -11.15
N TYR A 28 23.86 -6.48 -10.31
CA TYR A 28 24.44 -7.03 -9.08
C TYR A 28 24.94 -8.47 -9.27
N GLU A 29 25.93 -8.90 -8.47
CA GLU A 29 26.40 -10.29 -8.39
C GLU A 29 25.86 -10.96 -7.11
N GLY A 30 25.41 -12.22 -7.23
CA GLY A 30 24.70 -12.94 -6.18
C GLY A 30 25.61 -13.55 -5.10
N PHE A 31 25.16 -13.48 -3.84
CA PHE A 31 25.76 -14.16 -2.69
C PHE A 31 24.70 -14.88 -1.84
N VAL A 32 25.15 -15.88 -1.08
CA VAL A 32 24.33 -16.78 -0.25
C VAL A 32 24.10 -16.17 1.14
N PHE A 33 22.84 -16.14 1.57
CA PHE A 33 22.44 -15.71 2.92
C PHE A 33 22.71 -16.84 3.93
N GLN A 34 23.38 -16.54 5.04
CA GLN A 34 23.35 -17.42 6.21
C GLN A 34 22.07 -17.14 7.00
N LYS A 35 21.37 -18.22 7.37
CA LYS A 35 20.14 -18.23 8.16
C LYS A 35 20.29 -17.28 9.37
N LEU A 36 19.41 -16.28 9.49
CA LEU A 36 19.36 -15.40 10.65
C LEU A 36 18.91 -16.21 11.88
N ASP A 37 19.73 -16.16 12.92
CA ASP A 37 19.52 -16.87 14.19
C ASP A 37 18.36 -16.27 15.03
N PRO A 38 17.76 -17.04 15.97
CA PRO A 38 16.52 -16.68 16.70
C PRO A 38 16.70 -15.50 17.70
N PRO A 39 15.63 -14.97 18.34
CA PRO A 39 15.57 -13.57 18.73
C PRO A 39 16.59 -13.20 19.82
N ILE A 40 17.33 -12.12 19.54
CA ILE A 40 18.29 -11.52 20.44
C ILE A 40 17.53 -10.80 21.56
N ALA A 41 17.84 -11.11 22.81
CA ALA A 41 17.34 -10.34 23.95
C ALA A 41 17.80 -8.88 23.82
N LEU A 42 16.88 -7.91 24.03
CA LEU A 42 17.11 -6.45 23.89
C LEU A 42 18.35 -5.91 24.64
N SER A 43 18.90 -6.66 25.60
CA SER A 43 20.11 -6.30 26.33
C SER A 43 21.43 -6.51 25.55
N TRP A 44 21.39 -7.13 24.37
CA TRP A 44 22.55 -7.46 23.52
C TRP A 44 22.52 -6.75 22.16
N LEU A 45 21.83 -5.61 22.05
CA LEU A 45 21.73 -4.90 20.79
C LEU A 45 23.10 -4.36 20.33
N PRO A 46 23.52 -4.63 19.08
CA PRO A 46 24.74 -4.07 18.51
C PRO A 46 24.64 -2.54 18.29
N VAL A 47 23.44 -1.96 18.43
CA VAL A 47 23.15 -0.54 18.24
C VAL A 47 22.97 0.17 19.59
N ASN A 48 23.78 1.20 19.85
CA ASN A 48 23.68 2.00 21.07
C ASN A 48 22.59 3.07 20.92
N LEU A 49 21.38 2.76 21.39
CA LEU A 49 20.24 3.67 21.34
C LEU A 49 20.14 4.55 22.59
N GLY A 50 19.82 5.83 22.38
CA GLY A 50 19.44 6.74 23.44
C GLY A 50 18.15 6.28 24.15
N TYR A 51 17.87 6.85 25.33
CA TYR A 51 16.69 6.49 26.11
C TYR A 51 15.38 6.67 25.34
N GLU A 52 15.21 7.83 24.68
CA GLU A 52 14.01 8.14 23.90
C GLU A 52 13.85 7.23 22.68
N GLU A 53 14.94 6.91 21.98
CA GLU A 53 14.92 6.00 20.83
C GLU A 53 14.55 4.57 21.25
N ARG A 54 14.97 4.12 22.45
CA ARG A 54 14.53 2.82 23.00
C ARG A 54 13.05 2.80 23.32
N GLU A 55 12.52 3.85 23.95
CA GLU A 55 11.09 3.94 24.21
C GLU A 55 10.27 3.94 22.91
N LEU A 56 10.73 4.65 21.89
CA LEU A 56 10.07 4.66 20.58
C LEU A 56 10.17 3.31 19.87
N LEU A 57 11.29 2.60 19.99
CA LEU A 57 11.43 1.24 19.44
C LEU A 57 10.52 0.24 20.16
N ASP A 58 10.42 0.33 21.50
CA ASP A 58 9.48 -0.49 22.27
C ASP A 58 8.03 -0.19 21.86
N HIS A 59 7.71 1.09 21.67
CA HIS A 59 6.41 1.52 21.16
C HIS A 59 6.14 1.02 19.73
N PHE A 60 7.16 0.96 18.87
CA PHE A 60 7.06 0.34 17.54
C PHE A 60 6.63 -1.11 17.64
N ILE A 61 7.36 -1.88 18.45
CA ILE A 61 7.18 -3.32 18.62
C ILE A 61 5.79 -3.60 19.21
N CYS A 62 5.38 -2.85 20.23
CA CYS A 62 4.16 -3.13 20.96
C CYS A 62 2.89 -2.55 20.33
N THR A 63 2.98 -1.41 19.61
CA THR A 63 1.79 -0.65 19.21
C THR A 63 1.84 -0.13 17.77
N ALA A 64 2.87 0.64 17.40
CA ALA A 64 2.84 1.39 16.14
C ALA A 64 2.94 0.49 14.91
N SER A 65 3.60 -0.66 15.00
CA SER A 65 3.65 -1.66 13.92
C SER A 65 2.26 -2.14 13.46
N SER A 66 1.25 -2.07 14.34
CA SER A 66 -0.12 -2.44 13.99
C SER A 66 -0.73 -1.55 12.89
N THR A 67 -0.17 -0.36 12.61
CA THR A 67 -0.64 0.50 11.52
C THR A 67 -0.12 0.09 10.15
N LEU A 68 0.83 -0.86 10.09
CA LEU A 68 1.34 -1.38 8.82
C LEU A 68 0.24 -2.20 8.14
N ALA A 69 -0.12 -1.82 6.91
CA ALA A 69 -1.07 -2.54 6.09
C ALA A 69 -0.31 -3.64 5.35
N ILE A 70 -0.28 -4.83 5.95
CA ILE A 70 0.43 -6.01 5.43
C ILE A 70 -0.58 -7.03 4.90
N PHE A 71 -0.19 -7.78 3.87
CA PHE A 71 -1.01 -8.84 3.27
C PHE A 71 -0.56 -10.22 3.78
N GLU A 72 -0.57 -10.39 5.10
CA GLU A 72 -0.07 -11.58 5.79
C GLU A 72 -1.02 -11.95 6.94
N PRO A 73 -1.28 -13.25 7.18
CA PRO A 73 -2.08 -13.68 8.31
C PRO A 73 -1.36 -13.45 9.64
N ASP A 74 -0.04 -13.68 9.72
CA ASP A 74 0.74 -13.51 10.95
C ASP A 74 1.53 -12.19 10.95
N LYS A 75 0.97 -11.19 11.63
CA LYS A 75 1.61 -9.87 11.80
C LYS A 75 2.85 -9.91 12.69
N ASN A 76 2.95 -10.89 13.61
CA ASN A 76 4.04 -10.95 14.57
C ASN A 76 5.33 -11.46 13.92
N GLU A 77 5.24 -12.45 13.04
CA GLU A 77 6.40 -12.91 12.27
C GLU A 77 6.96 -11.79 11.39
N PHE A 78 6.07 -11.05 10.73
CA PHE A 78 6.45 -9.93 9.88
C PHE A 78 7.10 -8.79 10.67
N LEU A 79 6.54 -8.43 11.83
CA LEU A 79 7.17 -7.48 12.75
C LEU A 79 8.55 -7.96 13.20
N GLY A 80 8.67 -9.24 13.55
CA GLY A 80 9.94 -9.85 13.93
C GLY A 80 11.01 -9.68 12.84
N LEU A 81 10.64 -9.83 11.56
CA LEU A 81 11.51 -9.56 10.43
C LEU A 81 11.97 -8.10 10.38
N LEU A 82 11.05 -7.13 10.47
CA LEU A 82 11.40 -5.71 10.44
C LEU A 82 12.34 -5.32 11.58
N VAL A 83 12.11 -5.84 12.79
CA VAL A 83 12.97 -5.61 13.96
C VAL A 83 14.35 -6.22 13.74
N ARG A 84 14.45 -7.44 13.20
CA ARG A 84 15.74 -8.05 12.85
C ARG A 84 16.50 -7.20 11.83
N LEU A 85 15.82 -6.70 10.79
CA LEU A 85 16.45 -5.86 9.76
C LEU A 85 16.94 -4.51 10.31
N ALA A 86 16.21 -3.92 11.26
CA ALA A 86 16.58 -2.66 11.91
C ALA A 86 17.77 -2.78 12.87
N LEU A 87 17.94 -3.96 13.47
CA LEU A 87 18.91 -4.20 14.56
C LEU A 87 20.02 -5.17 14.16
N LEU A 88 20.12 -5.50 12.86
CA LEU A 88 21.07 -6.47 12.33
C LEU A 88 22.52 -6.07 12.62
N ASP A 89 22.86 -4.82 12.33
CA ASP A 89 24.20 -4.27 12.51
C ASP A 89 24.18 -2.72 12.57
N SER A 90 25.36 -2.10 12.59
CA SER A 90 25.53 -0.64 12.54
C SER A 90 25.70 -0.09 11.11
N SER A 91 25.33 -0.87 10.09
CA SER A 91 25.39 -0.40 8.70
C SER A 91 24.41 0.74 8.45
N PRO A 92 24.66 1.61 7.47
CA PRO A 92 23.70 2.62 7.05
C PRO A 92 22.30 2.01 6.78
N SER A 93 22.22 0.83 6.18
CA SER A 93 20.93 0.25 5.79
C SER A 93 20.11 -0.25 6.98
N SER A 94 20.73 -0.86 7.99
CA SER A 94 20.07 -1.15 9.29
C SER A 94 19.57 0.13 9.95
N VAL A 95 20.41 1.17 9.96
CA VAL A 95 20.07 2.48 10.54
C VAL A 95 18.89 3.12 9.81
N ALA A 96 18.78 2.99 8.49
CA ALA A 96 17.64 3.51 7.74
C ALA A 96 16.31 2.83 8.16
N VAL A 97 16.30 1.50 8.29
CA VAL A 97 15.11 0.77 8.77
C VAL A 97 14.75 1.23 10.19
N LEU A 98 15.74 1.35 11.08
CA LEU A 98 15.50 1.81 12.44
C LEU A 98 14.93 3.24 12.48
N GLN A 99 15.54 4.18 11.76
CA GLN A 99 15.10 5.58 11.74
C GLN A 99 13.69 5.73 11.14
N SER A 100 13.34 4.95 10.11
CA SER A 100 11.96 4.94 9.58
C SER A 100 10.95 4.37 10.58
N ALA A 101 11.29 3.30 11.32
CA ALA A 101 10.45 2.74 12.38
C ALA A 101 10.26 3.72 13.56
N LEU A 102 11.31 4.45 13.93
CA LEU A 102 11.25 5.51 14.95
C LEU A 102 10.39 6.70 14.49
N ALA A 103 10.46 7.07 13.20
CA ALA A 103 9.59 8.10 12.63
C ALA A 103 8.12 7.71 12.75
N LEU A 104 7.76 6.47 12.36
CA LEU A 104 6.41 5.95 12.48
C LEU A 104 5.93 5.92 13.94
N SER A 105 6.79 5.49 14.84
CA SER A 105 6.47 5.38 16.27
C SER A 105 6.29 6.74 16.93
N SER A 106 7.16 7.70 16.60
CA SER A 106 7.02 9.08 17.06
C SER A 106 5.72 9.69 16.54
N PHE A 107 5.39 9.47 15.27
CA PHE A 107 4.13 9.95 14.70
C PHE A 107 2.92 9.30 15.39
N HIS A 108 2.97 8.00 15.64
CA HIS A 108 1.90 7.27 16.32
C HIS A 108 1.67 7.78 17.74
N ARG A 109 2.75 7.99 18.49
CA ARG A 109 2.67 8.33 19.91
C ARG A 109 2.35 9.80 20.13
N HIS A 110 2.93 10.69 19.33
CA HIS A 110 2.94 12.13 19.59
C HIS A 110 2.29 12.99 18.50
N GLY A 111 1.82 12.38 17.40
CA GLY A 111 1.32 13.11 16.24
C GLY A 111 2.43 13.77 15.43
N LEU A 112 2.06 14.71 14.55
CA LEU A 112 3.02 15.40 13.68
C LEU A 112 3.88 16.38 14.48
N GLN A 113 5.09 15.94 14.83
CA GLN A 113 6.10 16.72 15.55
C GLN A 113 7.39 16.84 14.74
N ALA A 114 8.27 17.77 15.14
CA ALA A 114 9.57 17.97 14.49
C ALA A 114 10.40 16.68 14.41
N ASP A 115 10.35 15.83 15.44
CA ASP A 115 11.10 14.58 15.50
C ASP A 115 10.70 13.58 14.41
N VAL A 116 9.42 13.54 14.02
CA VAL A 116 8.94 12.69 12.92
C VAL A 116 9.68 13.05 11.62
N PHE A 117 9.76 14.35 11.32
CA PHE A 117 10.48 14.83 10.14
C PHE A 117 11.98 14.61 10.25
N GLN A 118 12.56 14.73 11.45
CA GLN A 118 13.98 14.46 11.66
C GLN A 118 14.33 12.98 11.43
N PHE A 119 13.56 12.05 12.01
CA PHE A 119 13.75 10.61 11.82
C PHE A 119 13.55 10.21 10.35
N LYS A 120 12.51 10.73 9.68
CA LYS A 120 12.31 10.57 8.22
C LYS A 120 13.52 11.06 7.42
N ALA A 121 13.99 12.28 7.69
CA ALA A 121 15.12 12.86 6.97
C ALA A 121 16.43 12.10 7.21
N ARG A 122 16.67 11.61 8.44
CA ARG A 122 17.81 10.74 8.75
C ARG A 122 17.74 9.44 7.97
N SER A 123 16.59 8.76 7.98
CA SER A 123 16.37 7.55 7.18
C SER A 123 16.70 7.78 5.70
N LEU A 124 16.17 8.83 5.09
CA LEU A 124 16.40 9.12 3.67
C LEU A 124 17.86 9.46 3.36
N ARG A 125 18.51 10.29 4.17
CA ARG A 125 19.94 10.59 4.00
C ARG A 125 20.80 9.35 4.10
N THR A 126 20.48 8.45 5.03
CA THR A 126 21.21 7.22 5.21
C THR A 126 21.02 6.28 4.02
N LEU A 127 19.80 6.16 3.48
CA LEU A 127 19.52 5.41 2.24
C LEU A 127 20.28 5.99 1.02
N ILE A 128 20.34 7.31 0.88
CA ILE A 128 21.13 7.96 -0.18
C ILE A 128 22.63 7.64 -0.01
N THR A 129 23.12 7.68 1.22
CA THR A 129 24.54 7.45 1.52
C THR A 129 24.95 6.00 1.24
N SER A 130 24.11 5.02 1.56
CA SER A 130 24.39 3.61 1.29
C SER A 130 24.44 3.28 -0.21
N CYS A 131 23.71 4.02 -1.04
CA CYS A 131 23.74 3.85 -2.50
C CYS A 131 25.04 4.32 -3.17
N ASN A 132 25.95 5.02 -2.46
CA ASN A 132 27.23 5.45 -3.01
C ASN A 132 28.23 4.29 -3.24
N HIS A 133 27.91 3.10 -2.75
CA HIS A 133 28.65 1.87 -2.97
C HIS A 133 27.71 0.86 -3.65
N SER A 134 28.24 -0.05 -4.46
CA SER A 134 27.44 -1.13 -5.06
C SER A 134 26.67 -1.86 -3.96
N LEU A 135 25.34 -1.78 -3.98
CA LEU A 135 24.51 -2.35 -2.92
C LEU A 135 24.68 -3.87 -2.91
N GLU A 136 25.18 -4.40 -1.79
CA GLU A 136 25.16 -5.83 -1.53
C GLU A 136 23.71 -6.30 -1.31
N SER A 137 23.40 -7.56 -1.59
CA SER A 137 22.03 -8.08 -1.50
C SER A 137 21.34 -7.87 -0.13
N PRO A 138 21.99 -8.08 1.04
CA PRO A 138 21.37 -7.82 2.36
C PRO A 138 20.95 -6.35 2.54
N THR A 139 21.78 -5.45 2.01
CA THR A 139 21.57 -4.00 1.98
C THR A 139 20.28 -3.64 1.24
N VAL A 140 19.96 -4.36 0.15
CA VAL A 140 18.74 -4.11 -0.63
C VAL A 140 17.46 -4.48 0.14
N ILE A 141 17.47 -5.58 0.89
CA ILE A 141 16.31 -6.02 1.70
C ILE A 141 15.95 -4.96 2.75
N GLN A 142 16.98 -4.39 3.40
CA GLN A 142 16.80 -3.30 4.36
C GLN A 142 16.31 -2.02 3.70
N HIS A 143 16.79 -1.69 2.49
CA HIS A 143 16.26 -0.55 1.73
C HIS A 143 14.78 -0.73 1.40
N ILE A 144 14.36 -1.93 0.96
CA ILE A 144 12.95 -2.24 0.69
C ILE A 144 12.11 -2.04 1.96
N ALA A 145 12.56 -2.59 3.09
CA ALA A 145 11.85 -2.44 4.36
C ALA A 145 11.74 -0.97 4.80
N ALA A 146 12.83 -0.19 4.73
CA ALA A 146 12.81 1.23 5.07
C ALA A 146 11.88 2.03 4.14
N CYS A 147 11.94 1.79 2.82
CA CYS A 147 11.04 2.40 1.85
C CYS A 147 9.57 2.09 2.17
N MET A 148 9.25 0.84 2.52
CA MET A 148 7.86 0.46 2.82
C MET A 148 7.36 1.05 4.15
N ILE A 149 8.20 1.17 5.18
CA ILE A 149 7.84 1.87 6.42
C ILE A 149 7.61 3.36 6.14
N LEU A 150 8.48 4.01 5.34
CA LEU A 150 8.29 5.39 4.91
C LEU A 150 7.03 5.57 4.06
N CYS A 151 6.74 4.64 3.15
CA CYS A 151 5.49 4.61 2.38
C CYS A 151 4.27 4.67 3.33
N HIS A 152 4.25 3.83 4.37
CA HIS A 152 3.18 3.85 5.38
C HIS A 152 3.12 5.15 6.16
N LEU A 153 4.27 5.68 6.58
CA LEU A 153 4.33 6.97 7.26
C LEU A 153 3.61 8.05 6.45
N GLU A 154 3.88 8.13 5.15
CA GLU A 154 3.25 9.09 4.24
C GLU A 154 1.73 8.86 4.08
N MET A 155 1.30 7.60 3.99
CA MET A 155 -0.13 7.24 3.88
C MET A 155 -0.94 7.62 5.12
N LEU A 156 -0.31 7.72 6.30
CA LEU A 156 -0.95 8.11 7.55
C LEU A 156 -1.15 9.65 7.67
N GLY A 157 -1.11 10.35 6.53
CA GLY A 157 -1.49 11.75 6.41
C GLY A 157 -0.39 12.73 6.79
N MET A 158 0.84 12.45 6.37
CA MET A 158 1.90 13.46 6.34
C MET A 158 1.52 14.58 5.36
N PRO A 159 1.74 15.86 5.71
CA PRO A 159 1.44 16.97 4.82
C PRO A 159 2.43 16.95 3.66
N ASN A 160 1.94 16.71 2.44
CA ASN A 160 2.76 16.70 1.24
C ASN A 160 2.04 17.38 0.08
N GLU A 161 2.79 17.92 -0.86
CA GLU A 161 2.23 18.43 -2.13
C GLU A 161 2.16 17.33 -3.20
N LEU A 162 2.91 16.25 -3.01
CA LEU A 162 3.05 15.12 -3.92
C LEU A 162 2.64 13.81 -3.21
N PRO A 163 2.21 12.77 -3.95
CA PRO A 163 1.93 11.46 -3.37
C PRO A 163 3.23 10.70 -3.05
N LEU A 164 4.00 11.18 -2.06
CA LEU A 164 5.31 10.61 -1.71
C LEU A 164 5.26 9.15 -1.28
N TRP A 165 4.13 8.71 -0.72
CA TRP A 165 3.90 7.29 -0.42
C TRP A 165 4.12 6.43 -1.66
N PHE A 166 3.60 6.88 -2.81
CA PHE A 166 3.71 6.17 -4.07
C PHE A 166 5.15 6.17 -4.58
N CYS A 167 5.91 7.25 -4.37
CA CYS A 167 7.32 7.27 -4.72
C CYS A 167 8.14 6.27 -3.90
N HIS A 168 7.94 6.21 -2.57
CA HIS A 168 8.60 5.20 -1.75
C HIS A 168 8.25 3.76 -2.17
N LEU A 169 6.99 3.53 -2.54
CA LEU A 169 6.52 2.25 -3.06
C LEU A 169 7.20 1.87 -4.39
N ILE A 170 7.27 2.81 -5.34
CA ILE A 170 7.94 2.61 -6.63
C ILE A 170 9.42 2.29 -6.43
N GLU A 171 10.09 2.99 -5.52
CA GLU A 171 11.49 2.70 -5.21
C GLU A 171 11.69 1.29 -4.62
N ALA A 172 10.80 0.86 -3.71
CA ALA A 172 10.83 -0.51 -3.20
C ALA A 172 10.66 -1.55 -4.33
N LYS A 173 9.75 -1.29 -5.28
CA LYS A 173 9.54 -2.16 -6.44
C LYS A 173 10.74 -2.18 -7.39
N ASN A 174 11.34 -1.03 -7.67
CA ASN A 174 12.54 -0.94 -8.51
C ASN A 174 13.70 -1.76 -7.92
N LEU A 175 13.89 -1.69 -6.59
CA LEU A 175 14.88 -2.50 -5.88
C LEU A 175 14.63 -4.00 -6.02
N ILE A 176 13.37 -4.46 -5.84
CA ILE A 176 13.00 -5.86 -6.04
C ILE A 176 13.31 -6.33 -7.45
N ASP A 177 12.91 -5.56 -8.46
CA ASP A 177 13.11 -5.94 -9.86
C ASP A 177 14.59 -6.02 -10.24
N ASN A 178 15.41 -5.11 -9.71
CA ASN A 178 16.85 -5.12 -9.93
C ASN A 178 17.54 -6.35 -9.29
N VAL A 179 16.98 -6.86 -8.18
CA VAL A 179 17.45 -8.07 -7.50
C VAL A 179 16.91 -9.35 -8.15
N GLY A 180 15.66 -9.34 -8.63
CA GLY A 180 14.99 -10.48 -9.27
C GLY A 180 15.63 -10.93 -10.58
N VAL A 181 16.42 -10.07 -11.23
CA VAL A 181 17.25 -10.42 -12.39
C VAL A 181 18.48 -11.28 -12.00
N VAL A 182 18.85 -11.32 -10.71
CA VAL A 182 20.17 -11.79 -10.25
C VAL A 182 20.17 -13.09 -9.43
N SER A 183 19.11 -13.48 -8.69
CA SER A 183 19.17 -14.78 -7.99
C SER A 183 17.87 -15.42 -7.54
N GLN A 184 17.79 -16.74 -7.79
CA GLN A 184 16.78 -17.69 -7.31
C GLN A 184 16.93 -18.08 -5.82
N ASN A 185 17.86 -17.47 -5.08
CA ASN A 185 18.30 -17.92 -3.75
C ASN A 185 17.63 -17.20 -2.56
N PHE A 186 16.62 -16.35 -2.78
CA PHE A 186 15.96 -15.55 -1.73
C PHE A 186 14.67 -16.20 -1.21
N GLN A 187 14.77 -17.33 -0.50
CA GLN A 187 13.58 -18.04 -0.04
C GLN A 187 13.23 -17.71 1.42
N GLY A 188 12.01 -17.19 1.65
CA GLY A 188 11.36 -17.12 2.97
C GLY A 188 11.05 -15.72 3.51
N GLU A 189 12.06 -14.96 3.93
CA GLU A 189 11.84 -13.62 4.50
C GLU A 189 11.68 -12.54 3.43
N PHE A 190 12.44 -12.67 2.33
CA PHE A 190 12.32 -11.80 1.17
C PHE A 190 10.95 -11.93 0.50
N SER A 191 10.36 -13.14 0.46
CA SER A 191 9.03 -13.33 -0.12
C SER A 191 7.96 -12.54 0.63
N ARG A 192 8.01 -12.47 1.97
CA ARG A 192 7.06 -11.66 2.76
C ARG A 192 7.18 -10.16 2.45
N LEU A 193 8.41 -9.64 2.31
CA LEU A 193 8.62 -8.24 1.91
C LEU A 193 8.18 -7.99 0.48
N GLN A 194 8.41 -8.95 -0.42
CA GLN A 194 7.94 -8.88 -1.79
C GLN A 194 6.40 -8.86 -1.83
N ASP A 195 5.72 -9.73 -1.08
CA ASP A 195 4.26 -9.77 -1.00
C ASP A 195 3.70 -8.47 -0.40
N TRP A 196 4.40 -7.88 0.57
CA TRP A 196 4.06 -6.56 1.09
C TRP A 196 4.13 -5.48 0.01
N VAL A 197 5.21 -5.44 -0.78
CA VAL A 197 5.33 -4.49 -1.90
C VAL A 197 4.27 -4.76 -2.96
N GLU A 198 4.10 -6.01 -3.40
CA GLU A 198 3.16 -6.39 -4.47
C GLU A 198 1.71 -6.07 -4.08
N TYR A 199 1.31 -6.29 -2.83
CA TYR A 199 0.00 -5.85 -2.33
C TYR A 199 -0.24 -4.36 -2.54
N HIS A 200 0.71 -3.53 -2.12
CA HIS A 200 0.63 -2.08 -2.27
C HIS A 200 0.68 -1.65 -3.73
N MET A 201 1.51 -2.30 -4.55
CA MET A 201 1.55 -2.07 -6.00
C MET A 201 0.20 -2.33 -6.64
N VAL A 202 -0.46 -3.45 -6.32
CA VAL A 202 -1.79 -3.79 -6.86
C VAL A 202 -2.83 -2.74 -6.45
N MET A 203 -2.87 -2.35 -5.17
CA MET A 203 -3.85 -1.34 -4.71
C MET A 203 -3.56 0.07 -5.24
N SER A 204 -2.29 0.41 -5.50
CA SER A 204 -1.94 1.67 -6.17
C SER A 204 -2.48 1.75 -7.60
N ARG A 205 -2.65 0.62 -8.30
CA ARG A 205 -3.26 0.60 -9.65
C ARG A 205 -4.70 1.06 -9.61
N PHE A 206 -5.46 0.61 -8.62
CA PHE A 206 -6.81 1.10 -8.40
C PHE A 206 -6.82 2.62 -8.17
N SER A 207 -5.89 3.11 -7.34
CA SER A 207 -5.74 4.55 -7.08
C SER A 207 -5.44 5.34 -8.36
N LEU A 208 -4.43 4.92 -9.13
CA LEU A 208 -4.01 5.55 -10.40
C LEU A 208 -5.09 5.50 -11.48
N ARG A 209 -5.89 4.42 -11.49
CA ARG A 209 -6.98 4.26 -12.45
C ARG A 209 -8.04 5.33 -12.29
N HIS A 210 -8.38 5.70 -11.05
CA HIS A 210 -9.47 6.62 -10.75
C HIS A 210 -9.02 8.04 -10.41
N TRP A 211 -7.72 8.24 -10.14
CA TRP A 211 -7.16 9.55 -9.80
C TRP A 211 -6.48 10.18 -11.01
N HIS A 212 -7.23 11.00 -11.75
CA HIS A 212 -6.73 11.70 -12.93
C HIS A 212 -6.51 13.18 -12.59
N ILE A 213 -5.28 13.63 -12.32
CA ILE A 213 -5.06 15.07 -12.17
C ILE A 213 -5.23 15.73 -13.55
N ASN A 214 -6.36 16.41 -13.75
CA ASN A 214 -6.51 17.39 -14.83
C ASN A 214 -5.66 18.62 -14.47
N VAL A 215 -4.34 18.53 -14.61
CA VAL A 215 -3.51 19.72 -14.60
C VAL A 215 -3.72 20.40 -15.94
N GLU A 216 -4.57 21.43 -15.99
CA GLU A 216 -4.42 22.42 -17.06
C GLU A 216 -2.99 22.96 -16.98
N PRO A 217 -2.16 22.84 -18.02
CA PRO A 217 -0.78 23.31 -17.95
C PRO A 217 -0.78 24.82 -17.73
N ILE A 218 -0.42 25.23 -16.51
CA ILE A 218 -0.26 26.65 -16.16
C ILE A 218 0.85 27.21 -17.05
N LYS A 219 0.48 28.05 -18.03
CA LYS A 219 1.37 28.59 -19.07
C LYS A 219 2.42 29.60 -18.57
N GLU A 220 2.59 29.82 -17.27
CA GLU A 220 3.29 31.01 -16.75
C GLU A 220 4.56 30.81 -15.91
N ILE A 221 5.14 29.60 -15.81
CA ILE A 221 6.46 29.44 -15.17
C ILE A 221 7.48 28.87 -16.15
N ARG A 222 7.81 29.69 -17.16
CA ARG A 222 8.93 29.46 -18.06
C ARG A 222 10.09 30.35 -17.60
N ASN A 223 10.79 30.00 -16.51
CA ASN A 223 12.13 30.54 -16.16
C ASN A 223 12.81 29.91 -14.94
N ILE A 224 12.35 28.76 -14.44
CA ILE A 224 13.13 27.92 -13.53
C ILE A 224 13.38 26.62 -14.29
N ALA A 225 14.64 26.16 -14.35
CA ALA A 225 14.99 24.91 -15.01
C ALA A 225 14.05 23.80 -14.53
N PRO A 226 13.48 22.98 -15.43
CA PRO A 226 12.50 21.97 -15.05
C PRO A 226 13.23 20.90 -14.25
N VAL A 227 13.16 20.98 -12.92
CA VAL A 227 13.33 19.80 -12.08
C VAL A 227 12.09 18.97 -12.37
N GLU A 228 12.29 17.84 -13.02
CA GLU A 228 11.28 16.93 -13.56
C GLU A 228 10.36 16.39 -12.45
N GLN A 229 9.40 17.21 -12.02
CA GLN A 229 8.31 16.83 -11.10
C GLN A 229 7.36 15.77 -11.69
N GLU A 230 7.54 15.40 -12.97
CA GLU A 230 6.74 14.40 -13.69
C GLU A 230 7.30 12.96 -13.60
N THR A 231 8.53 12.75 -13.11
CA THR A 231 9.19 11.44 -13.26
C THR A 231 8.61 10.32 -12.41
N CYS A 232 8.16 10.58 -11.18
CA CYS A 232 7.63 9.53 -10.29
C CYS A 232 6.21 9.08 -10.70
N LEU A 233 5.37 9.99 -11.21
CA LEU A 233 3.98 9.68 -11.61
C LEU A 233 3.89 8.92 -12.94
N VAL A 234 4.89 9.08 -13.81
CA VAL A 234 4.91 8.52 -15.17
C VAL A 234 5.69 7.20 -15.25
N GLN A 235 6.31 6.74 -14.16
CA GLN A 235 6.92 5.42 -14.14
C GLN A 235 5.86 4.35 -14.36
N LYS A 236 5.92 3.72 -15.55
CA LYS A 236 5.06 2.62 -15.96
C LYS A 236 5.27 1.48 -14.97
N VAL A 237 4.34 1.34 -14.04
CA VAL A 237 4.34 0.27 -13.06
C VAL A 237 4.45 -1.06 -13.82
N ARG A 238 5.37 -1.93 -13.39
CA ARG A 238 5.62 -3.24 -14.01
C ARG A 238 4.56 -4.27 -13.60
N ALA A 239 4.57 -5.42 -14.27
CA ALA A 239 3.63 -6.52 -14.02
C ALA A 239 3.87 -7.14 -12.63
N VAL A 240 2.78 -7.65 -12.04
CA VAL A 240 2.82 -8.35 -10.74
C VAL A 240 3.65 -9.63 -10.82
N SER A 241 4.39 -9.92 -9.76
CA SER A 241 5.18 -11.16 -9.64
C SER A 241 4.29 -12.40 -9.69
N HIS A 242 4.70 -13.43 -10.44
CA HIS A 242 4.01 -14.71 -10.54
C HIS A 242 3.94 -15.51 -9.23
N TRP A 243 4.71 -15.09 -8.23
CA TRP A 243 4.74 -15.68 -6.88
C TRP A 243 3.76 -15.05 -5.89
N SER A 244 3.06 -13.97 -6.28
CA SER A 244 2.09 -13.31 -5.42
C SER A 244 0.82 -14.16 -5.24
N HIS A 245 0.06 -13.89 -4.18
CA HIS A 245 -1.22 -14.54 -3.93
C HIS A 245 -2.19 -14.38 -5.13
N GLU A 246 -2.90 -15.45 -5.50
CA GLU A 246 -3.73 -15.49 -6.72
C GLU A 246 -4.73 -14.32 -6.81
N ILE A 247 -5.35 -13.95 -5.69
CA ILE A 247 -6.30 -12.81 -5.64
C ILE A 247 -5.65 -11.48 -6.05
N LEU A 248 -4.39 -11.24 -5.69
CA LEU A 248 -3.67 -10.01 -6.05
C LEU A 248 -3.33 -10.01 -7.55
N GLN A 249 -2.97 -11.17 -8.10
CA GLN A 249 -2.76 -11.32 -9.55
C GLN A 249 -4.05 -11.00 -10.32
N TYR A 250 -5.20 -11.52 -9.87
CA TYR A 250 -6.47 -11.26 -10.54
C TYR A 250 -6.99 -9.84 -10.35
N LEU A 251 -6.76 -9.21 -9.20
CA LEU A 251 -7.06 -7.79 -8.99
C LEU A 251 -6.20 -6.92 -9.91
N HIS A 252 -4.91 -7.22 -10.04
CA HIS A 252 -4.05 -6.54 -11.00
C HIS A 252 -4.58 -6.65 -12.44
N VAL A 253 -4.89 -7.86 -12.90
CA VAL A 253 -5.47 -8.06 -14.23
C VAL A 253 -6.80 -7.33 -14.36
N THR A 254 -7.64 -7.31 -13.33
CA THR A 254 -8.92 -6.58 -13.32
C THR A 254 -8.70 -5.09 -13.54
N PHE A 255 -7.77 -4.46 -12.80
CA PHE A 255 -7.52 -3.03 -12.89
C PHE A 255 -6.96 -2.60 -14.25
N GLU A 256 -6.14 -3.46 -14.89
CA GLU A 256 -5.57 -3.20 -16.22
C GLU A 256 -6.55 -3.53 -17.37
N MET A 257 -7.40 -4.56 -17.22
CA MET A 257 -8.27 -5.05 -18.29
C MET A 257 -9.46 -4.13 -18.56
N ILE A 258 -10.01 -3.45 -17.53
CA ILE A 258 -11.23 -2.66 -17.69
C ILE A 258 -10.99 -1.51 -18.68
N GLN A 259 -11.71 -1.56 -19.80
CA GLN A 259 -11.66 -0.54 -20.85
C GLN A 259 -12.69 0.57 -20.58
N LYS A 260 -12.44 1.77 -21.10
CA LYS A 260 -13.43 2.86 -21.09
C LYS A 260 -14.49 2.58 -22.16
N PRO A 261 -15.76 2.97 -21.97
CA PRO A 261 -16.81 2.78 -22.98
C PRO A 261 -16.50 3.44 -24.34
N THR A 262 -15.60 4.41 -24.36
CA THR A 262 -15.14 5.09 -25.58
C THR A 262 -14.11 4.29 -26.38
N ASP A 263 -13.59 3.18 -25.83
CA ASP A 263 -12.61 2.33 -26.51
C ASP A 263 -13.29 1.51 -27.62
N SER A 264 -12.64 1.39 -28.78
CA SER A 264 -13.18 0.64 -29.92
C SER A 264 -13.29 -0.86 -29.64
N LEU A 265 -12.47 -1.39 -28.71
CA LEU A 265 -12.48 -2.79 -28.32
C LEU A 265 -13.50 -3.11 -27.22
N TYR A 266 -14.14 -2.11 -26.62
CA TYR A 266 -15.02 -2.27 -25.46
C TYR A 266 -16.25 -3.15 -25.74
N HIS A 267 -16.75 -3.15 -26.99
CA HIS A 267 -17.87 -3.99 -27.41
C HIS A 267 -17.45 -5.24 -28.19
N SER A 268 -16.16 -5.59 -28.17
CA SER A 268 -15.66 -6.77 -28.88
C SER A 268 -16.02 -8.07 -28.14
N ASP A 269 -16.28 -9.13 -28.90
CA ASP A 269 -16.47 -10.47 -28.34
C ASP A 269 -15.22 -10.96 -27.59
N GLU A 270 -14.03 -10.54 -28.02
CA GLU A 270 -12.76 -10.87 -27.37
C GLU A 270 -12.66 -10.26 -25.96
N TYR A 271 -13.08 -9.01 -25.80
CA TYR A 271 -13.14 -8.35 -24.50
C TYR A 271 -14.16 -9.04 -23.58
N GLU A 272 -15.38 -9.28 -24.03
CA GLU A 272 -16.40 -9.96 -23.20
C GLU A 272 -15.99 -11.39 -22.83
N ASN A 273 -15.34 -12.13 -23.74
CA ASN A 273 -14.79 -13.45 -23.44
C ASN A 273 -13.66 -13.37 -22.40
N SER A 274 -12.79 -12.37 -22.50
CA SER A 274 -11.71 -12.14 -21.52
C SER A 274 -12.28 -11.84 -20.13
N LEU A 275 -13.33 -11.01 -20.06
CA LEU A 275 -14.03 -10.70 -18.81
C LEU A 275 -14.67 -11.95 -18.19
N ARG A 276 -15.34 -12.78 -18.97
CA ARG A 276 -15.94 -14.03 -18.50
C ARG A 276 -14.89 -15.02 -18.00
N CYS A 277 -13.77 -15.14 -18.71
CA CYS A 277 -12.63 -15.95 -18.27
C CYS A 277 -12.06 -15.46 -16.94
N LEU A 278 -11.88 -14.14 -16.78
CA LEU A 278 -11.39 -13.56 -15.54
C LEU A 278 -12.37 -13.76 -14.38
N GLU A 279 -13.66 -13.53 -14.61
CA GLU A 279 -14.73 -13.76 -13.62
C GLU A 279 -14.74 -15.21 -13.13
N ASN A 280 -14.65 -16.17 -14.04
CA ASN A 280 -14.57 -17.60 -13.70
C ASN A 280 -13.31 -17.92 -12.89
N ARG A 281 -12.16 -17.36 -13.26
CA ARG A 281 -10.89 -17.56 -12.53
C ARG A 281 -10.96 -16.99 -11.12
N ILE A 282 -11.50 -15.78 -10.93
CA ILE A 282 -11.68 -15.18 -9.61
C ILE A 282 -12.65 -16.03 -8.77
N THR A 283 -13.75 -16.48 -9.35
CA THR A 283 -14.74 -17.32 -8.65
C THR A 283 -14.16 -18.68 -8.23
N SER A 284 -13.21 -19.20 -9.00
CA SER A 284 -12.61 -20.53 -8.76
C SER A 284 -11.42 -20.51 -7.80
N ILE A 285 -11.04 -19.35 -7.26
CA ILE A 285 -9.96 -19.26 -6.26
C ILE A 285 -10.35 -20.11 -5.05
N VAL A 286 -9.43 -21.00 -4.67
CA VAL A 286 -9.58 -21.84 -3.50
C VAL A 286 -9.06 -21.07 -2.28
N LEU A 287 -9.97 -20.67 -1.40
CA LEU A 287 -9.65 -19.89 -0.21
C LEU A 287 -9.22 -20.83 0.92
N LEU A 288 -7.91 -20.95 1.11
CA LEU A 288 -7.31 -21.75 2.19
C LEU A 288 -6.42 -20.87 3.06
N ALA A 289 -6.34 -21.22 4.34
CA ALA A 289 -5.33 -20.65 5.22
C ALA A 289 -3.94 -21.17 4.83
N PRO A 290 -2.88 -20.35 4.89
CA PRO A 290 -1.52 -20.79 4.60
C PRO A 290 -1.07 -21.96 5.49
N GLU A 291 -0.32 -22.89 4.90
CA GLU A 291 0.29 -24.02 5.62
C GLU A 291 1.28 -23.49 6.68
N GLY A 292 1.03 -23.76 7.96
CA GLY A 292 1.91 -23.33 9.07
C GLY A 292 1.22 -22.55 10.18
N ILE A 293 -0.01 -22.08 9.99
CA ILE A 293 -0.84 -21.55 11.08
C ILE A 293 -1.27 -22.72 11.97
N SER A 294 -0.66 -22.87 13.14
CA SER A 294 -0.97 -23.94 14.09
C SER A 294 -2.46 -23.95 14.47
N ASP A 295 -3.07 -25.14 14.53
CA ASP A 295 -4.47 -25.38 14.95
C ASP A 295 -4.84 -24.75 16.33
N THR A 296 -3.85 -24.38 17.12
CA THR A 296 -4.03 -23.65 18.39
C THR A 296 -4.58 -22.23 18.21
N ILE A 297 -4.53 -21.67 16.99
CA ILE A 297 -5.06 -20.34 16.62
C ILE A 297 -6.13 -20.45 15.54
N SER A 298 -7.11 -21.33 15.74
CA SER A 298 -8.24 -21.55 14.81
C SER A 298 -8.93 -20.24 14.35
N GLY A 299 -9.00 -19.23 15.21
CA GLY A 299 -9.59 -17.93 14.87
C GLY A 299 -8.82 -17.15 13.79
N LEU A 300 -7.49 -17.25 13.74
CA LEU A 300 -6.66 -16.51 12.77
C LEU A 300 -6.82 -17.08 11.35
N SER A 301 -6.87 -18.41 11.24
CA SER A 301 -7.15 -19.11 9.99
C SER A 301 -8.51 -18.71 9.41
N THR A 302 -9.56 -18.71 10.25
CA THR A 302 -10.92 -18.31 9.82
C THR A 302 -11.00 -16.84 9.43
N ALA A 303 -10.33 -15.96 10.18
CA ALA A 303 -10.28 -14.53 9.85
C ALA A 303 -9.56 -14.26 8.52
N TRP A 304 -8.48 -14.98 8.24
CA TRP A 304 -7.77 -14.89 6.97
C TRP A 304 -8.65 -15.33 5.79
N VAL A 305 -9.29 -16.50 5.90
CA VAL A 305 -10.21 -16.99 4.86
C VAL A 305 -11.34 -16.00 4.59
N SER A 306 -11.94 -15.43 5.65
CA SER A 306 -12.99 -14.42 5.54
C SER A 306 -12.48 -13.13 4.88
N THR A 307 -11.25 -12.70 5.22
CA THR A 307 -10.58 -11.56 4.58
C THR A 307 -10.39 -11.81 3.08
N MET A 308 -9.90 -12.99 2.70
CA MET A 308 -9.70 -13.34 1.29
C MET A 308 -11.02 -13.44 0.52
N GLU A 309 -12.08 -13.94 1.16
CA GLU A 309 -13.43 -13.97 0.58
C GLU A 309 -13.95 -12.53 0.34
N LEU A 310 -13.71 -11.60 1.26
CA LEU A 310 -14.05 -10.18 1.07
C LEU A 310 -13.30 -9.55 -0.11
N PHE A 311 -12.01 -9.85 -0.29
CA PHE A 311 -11.27 -9.43 -1.49
C PHE A 311 -11.85 -10.03 -2.77
N GLN A 312 -12.23 -11.32 -2.76
CA GLN A 312 -12.85 -12.00 -3.89
C GLN A 312 -14.19 -11.37 -4.27
N LEU A 313 -15.07 -11.13 -3.29
CA LEU A 313 -16.36 -10.48 -3.50
C LEU A 313 -16.18 -9.06 -4.05
N ALA A 314 -15.27 -8.27 -3.48
CA ALA A 314 -14.96 -6.93 -3.98
C ALA A 314 -14.41 -6.96 -5.42
N ALA A 315 -13.53 -7.90 -5.74
CA ALA A 315 -13.01 -8.07 -7.10
C ALA A 315 -14.15 -8.35 -8.11
N LEU A 316 -15.07 -9.26 -7.77
CA LEU A 316 -16.19 -9.63 -8.64
C LEU A 316 -17.22 -8.50 -8.78
N ILE A 317 -17.56 -7.82 -7.69
CA ILE A 317 -18.46 -6.65 -7.71
C ILE A 317 -17.85 -5.57 -8.60
N TYR A 318 -16.59 -5.20 -8.34
CA TYR A 318 -15.89 -4.18 -9.10
C TYR A 318 -15.78 -4.55 -10.59
N LEU A 319 -15.37 -5.79 -10.91
CA LEU A 319 -15.30 -6.27 -12.29
C LEU A 319 -16.65 -6.11 -13.01
N LYS A 320 -17.75 -6.59 -12.40
CA LYS A 320 -19.09 -6.51 -13.01
C LYS A 320 -19.56 -5.08 -13.22
N ARG A 321 -19.34 -4.20 -12.24
CA ARG A 321 -19.73 -2.79 -12.30
C ARG A 321 -18.92 -2.03 -13.33
N ALA A 322 -17.60 -2.16 -13.25
CA ALA A 322 -16.67 -1.35 -14.01
C ALA A 322 -16.50 -1.80 -15.46
N SER A 323 -16.53 -3.10 -15.73
CA SER A 323 -16.23 -3.60 -17.08
C SER A 323 -17.38 -3.53 -18.06
N ARG A 324 -18.62 -3.43 -17.55
CA ARG A 324 -19.86 -3.43 -18.35
C ARG A 324 -20.61 -2.12 -18.26
N ASN A 325 -20.02 -1.10 -17.64
CA ASN A 325 -20.64 0.20 -17.40
C ASN A 325 -22.03 0.05 -16.76
N PHE A 326 -22.17 -0.99 -15.92
CA PHE A 326 -23.45 -1.45 -15.41
C PHE A 326 -23.78 -0.70 -14.13
N SER A 327 -24.71 0.24 -14.27
CA SER A 327 -25.35 0.91 -13.14
C SER A 327 -26.67 0.18 -12.85
N GLY A 328 -27.04 0.11 -11.56
CA GLY A 328 -28.35 -0.41 -11.15
C GLY A 328 -28.40 -1.76 -10.43
N THR A 329 -29.60 -2.27 -10.20
CA THR A 329 -29.82 -3.45 -9.35
C THR A 329 -29.43 -4.75 -10.06
N SER A 330 -28.72 -5.63 -9.36
CA SER A 330 -28.37 -6.96 -9.88
C SER A 330 -28.51 -7.97 -8.74
N PRO A 331 -29.40 -8.97 -8.85
CA PRO A 331 -29.59 -9.99 -7.81
C PRO A 331 -28.28 -10.72 -7.44
N GLN A 332 -27.38 -10.89 -8.42
CA GLN A 332 -26.08 -11.49 -8.20
C GLN A 332 -25.17 -10.59 -7.36
N ILE A 333 -25.15 -9.28 -7.64
CA ILE A 333 -24.40 -8.31 -6.83
C ILE A 333 -25.00 -8.20 -5.43
N ASP A 334 -26.32 -8.15 -5.32
CA ASP A 334 -27.01 -8.10 -4.03
C ASP A 334 -26.66 -9.33 -3.17
N THR A 335 -26.60 -10.52 -3.76
CA THR A 335 -26.19 -11.75 -3.05
C THR A 335 -24.74 -11.66 -2.56
N MET A 336 -23.82 -11.13 -3.38
CA MET A 336 -22.42 -10.94 -2.99
C MET A 336 -22.27 -9.91 -1.86
N VAL A 337 -23.05 -8.83 -1.91
CA VAL A 337 -23.05 -7.77 -0.89
C VAL A 337 -23.62 -8.28 0.44
N GLU A 338 -24.70 -9.05 0.43
CA GLU A 338 -25.25 -9.65 1.65
C GLU A 338 -24.26 -10.66 2.26
N ARG A 339 -23.56 -11.46 1.44
CA ARG A 339 -22.48 -12.33 1.92
C ARG A 339 -21.34 -11.52 2.55
N ALA A 340 -20.96 -10.40 1.93
CA ALA A 340 -19.93 -9.53 2.46
C ALA A 340 -20.31 -8.95 3.83
N TYR A 341 -21.58 -8.56 4.04
CA TYR A 341 -22.03 -8.10 5.35
C TYR A 341 -21.93 -9.18 6.43
N VAL A 342 -22.32 -10.43 6.13
CA VAL A 342 -22.17 -11.55 7.06
C VAL A 342 -20.70 -11.73 7.47
N LEU A 343 -19.77 -11.69 6.51
CA LEU A 343 -18.34 -11.80 6.79
C LEU A 343 -17.80 -10.62 7.63
N LEU A 344 -18.25 -9.40 7.33
CA LEU A 344 -17.85 -8.20 8.08
C LEU A 344 -18.39 -8.22 9.53
N ASP A 345 -19.56 -8.79 9.75
CA ASP A 345 -20.16 -8.95 11.09
C ASP A 345 -19.41 -10.00 11.93
N ASP A 346 -18.89 -11.05 11.29
CA ASP A 346 -18.12 -12.11 11.94
C ASP A 346 -16.67 -11.70 12.28
N LEU A 347 -16.14 -10.68 11.61
CA LEU A 347 -14.78 -10.16 11.82
C LEU A 347 -14.74 -9.08 12.91
N GLU A 348 -13.89 -9.28 13.92
CA GLU A 348 -13.65 -8.28 14.97
C GLU A 348 -13.09 -6.97 14.37
N THR A 349 -12.12 -7.10 13.47
CA THR A 349 -11.46 -5.98 12.79
C THR A 349 -11.28 -6.28 11.31
N PHE A 350 -11.69 -5.37 10.44
CA PHE A 350 -11.41 -5.42 9.01
C PHE A 350 -11.16 -3.99 8.50
N ASN A 351 -9.97 -3.78 7.92
CA ASN A 351 -9.49 -2.47 7.52
C ASN A 351 -8.84 -2.35 6.11
N PRO A 352 -8.77 -3.39 5.25
CA PRO A 352 -8.40 -3.19 3.85
C PRO A 352 -9.36 -2.19 3.17
N ALA A 353 -8.82 -1.10 2.63
CA ALA A 353 -9.65 -0.01 2.13
C ALA A 353 -10.36 -0.36 0.81
N PHE A 354 -9.70 -1.08 -0.11
CA PHE A 354 -10.30 -1.48 -1.38
C PHE A 354 -11.60 -2.29 -1.21
N PRO A 355 -11.63 -3.42 -0.47
CA PRO A 355 -12.87 -4.18 -0.31
C PRO A 355 -13.97 -3.37 0.37
N LEU A 356 -13.64 -2.62 1.43
CA LEU A 356 -14.60 -1.74 2.12
C LEU A 356 -15.20 -0.67 1.19
N LEU A 357 -14.38 -0.08 0.32
CA LEU A 357 -14.85 0.88 -0.68
C LEU A 357 -15.86 0.22 -1.62
N ILE A 358 -15.49 -0.89 -2.25
CA ILE A 358 -16.32 -1.53 -3.28
C ILE A 358 -17.64 -2.03 -2.68
N ILE A 359 -17.60 -2.67 -1.52
CA ILE A 359 -18.82 -3.14 -0.84
C ILE A 359 -19.65 -1.94 -0.37
N GLY A 360 -19.00 -0.90 0.17
CA GLY A 360 -19.67 0.32 0.62
C GLY A 360 -20.33 1.11 -0.50
N CYS A 361 -19.78 1.10 -1.72
CA CYS A 361 -20.41 1.68 -2.91
C CYS A 361 -21.76 1.05 -3.25
N GLU A 362 -22.02 -0.19 -2.81
CA GLU A 362 -23.28 -0.89 -3.02
C GLU A 362 -24.31 -0.66 -1.89
N ALA A 363 -23.98 0.15 -0.88
CA ALA A 363 -24.90 0.52 0.19
C ALA A 363 -25.97 1.53 -0.28
N ARG A 364 -27.06 1.00 -0.84
CA ARG A 364 -28.16 1.78 -1.45
C ARG A 364 -29.19 2.31 -0.46
N ARG A 365 -29.20 1.79 0.77
CA ARG A 365 -30.16 2.16 1.83
C ARG A 365 -29.42 2.65 3.06
N ASP A 366 -30.05 3.54 3.82
CA ASP A 366 -29.47 4.10 5.05
C ASP A 366 -29.02 3.03 6.04
N GLY A 367 -29.77 1.94 6.19
CA GLY A 367 -29.37 0.82 7.05
C GLY A 367 -28.08 0.13 6.59
N GLN A 368 -27.85 -0.01 5.29
CA GLN A 368 -26.61 -0.57 4.74
C GLN A 368 -25.44 0.41 4.91
N ARG A 369 -25.68 1.70 4.66
CA ARG A 369 -24.69 2.77 4.86
C ARG A 369 -24.24 2.82 6.31
N MET A 370 -25.19 2.73 7.25
CA MET A 370 -24.94 2.69 8.69
C MET A 370 -24.06 1.50 9.07
N ARG A 371 -24.36 0.29 8.59
CA ARG A 371 -23.50 -0.89 8.84
C ARG A 371 -22.06 -0.65 8.39
N ILE A 372 -21.84 -0.17 7.18
CA ILE A 372 -20.49 0.14 6.67
C ILE A 372 -19.77 1.15 7.55
N LEU A 373 -20.45 2.23 7.94
CA LEU A 373 -19.89 3.24 8.84
C LEU A 373 -19.55 2.68 10.22
N GLU A 374 -20.37 1.78 10.77
CA GLU A 374 -20.12 1.10 12.04
C GLU A 374 -18.89 0.19 11.97
N HIS A 375 -18.69 -0.55 10.86
CA HIS A 375 -17.47 -1.35 10.67
C HIS A 375 -16.23 -0.46 10.56
N ILE A 376 -16.31 0.64 9.81
CA ILE A 376 -15.21 1.62 9.71
C ILE A 376 -14.90 2.20 11.09
N GLU A 377 -15.91 2.65 11.84
CA GLU A 377 -15.72 3.20 13.18
C GLU A 377 -15.11 2.19 14.15
N ARG A 378 -15.52 0.92 14.10
CA ARG A 378 -14.92 -0.16 14.89
C ARG A 378 -13.43 -0.33 14.55
N ALA A 379 -13.10 -0.39 13.26
CA ALA A 379 -11.70 -0.51 12.81
C ALA A 379 -10.84 0.74 13.14
N MET A 380 -11.47 1.92 13.31
CA MET A 380 -10.79 3.15 13.75
C MET A 380 -10.45 3.16 15.25
N LYS A 381 -11.17 2.41 16.09
CA LYS A 381 -10.96 2.41 17.56
C LYS A 381 -9.64 1.77 17.99
N ASP A 382 -9.08 0.91 17.15
CA ASP A 382 -7.85 0.18 17.47
C ASP A 382 -6.56 1.01 17.37
N SER A 383 -6.52 2.06 16.53
CA SER A 383 -5.40 3.01 16.55
C SER A 383 -5.73 4.36 15.90
N SER A 384 -5.25 5.44 16.52
CA SER A 384 -5.51 6.83 16.12
C SER A 384 -4.84 7.25 14.80
N LEU A 385 -3.84 6.52 14.32
CA LEU A 385 -3.25 6.75 12.99
C LEU A 385 -3.97 5.95 11.91
N ARG A 386 -4.35 4.69 12.18
CA ARG A 386 -5.20 3.89 11.28
C ARG A 386 -6.54 4.58 11.05
N SER A 387 -7.03 5.30 12.06
CA SER A 387 -8.24 6.08 11.94
C SER A 387 -8.17 7.15 10.84
N ARG A 388 -6.98 7.66 10.49
CA ARG A 388 -6.87 8.70 9.45
C ARG A 388 -7.04 8.17 8.04
N SER A 389 -6.46 7.00 7.73
CA SER A 389 -6.67 6.33 6.44
C SER A 389 -8.15 5.96 6.27
N LEU A 390 -8.73 5.35 7.30
CA LEU A 390 -10.14 4.97 7.32
C LEU A 390 -11.10 6.17 7.28
N LEU A 391 -10.73 7.31 7.87
CA LEU A 391 -11.47 8.56 7.73
C LEU A 391 -11.44 9.07 6.29
N GLY A 392 -10.30 8.94 5.60
CA GLY A 392 -10.21 9.22 4.16
C GLY A 392 -11.19 8.36 3.35
N LEU A 393 -11.22 7.06 3.61
CA LEU A 393 -12.17 6.13 2.99
C LEU A 393 -13.64 6.49 3.29
N GLN A 394 -13.96 6.78 4.55
CA GLN A 394 -15.29 7.21 4.97
C GLN A 394 -15.75 8.46 4.19
N ASN A 395 -14.87 9.46 4.05
CA ASN A 395 -15.16 10.67 3.29
C ASN A 395 -15.39 10.38 1.80
N ILE A 396 -14.64 9.45 1.21
CA ILE A 396 -14.85 9.00 -0.18
C ILE A 396 -16.22 8.35 -0.33
N LEU A 397 -16.57 7.39 0.54
CA LEU A 397 -17.86 6.69 0.51
C LEU A 397 -19.04 7.66 0.66
N GLN A 398 -18.97 8.56 1.64
CA GLN A 398 -20.03 9.54 1.86
C GLN A 398 -20.21 10.47 0.65
N LYS A 399 -19.12 10.91 0.01
CA LYS A 399 -19.22 11.69 -1.23
C LYS A 399 -19.86 10.90 -2.37
N ILE A 400 -19.54 9.61 -2.50
CA ILE A 400 -20.17 8.72 -3.50
C ILE A 400 -21.67 8.60 -3.24
N TRP A 401 -22.08 8.35 -2.00
CA TRP A 401 -23.49 8.26 -1.62
C TRP A 401 -24.24 9.58 -1.86
N VAL A 402 -23.61 10.73 -1.61
CA VAL A 402 -24.19 12.03 -1.95
C VAL A 402 -24.42 12.16 -3.46
N GLN A 403 -23.51 11.66 -4.30
CA GLN A 403 -23.75 11.67 -5.76
C GLN A 403 -24.96 10.79 -6.12
N ASP A 404 -25.07 9.61 -5.52
CA ASP A 404 -26.21 8.71 -5.75
C ASP A 404 -27.53 9.34 -5.31
N ASP A 405 -27.55 10.04 -4.16
CA ASP A 405 -28.75 10.70 -3.64
C ASP A 405 -29.19 11.90 -4.50
N LEU A 406 -28.24 12.58 -5.17
CA LEU A 406 -28.52 13.66 -6.11
C LEU A 406 -29.04 13.16 -7.46
N ALA A 407 -28.73 11.92 -7.83
CA ALA A 407 -29.13 11.31 -9.10
C ALA A 407 -30.53 10.66 -8.99
N VAL A 408 -31.56 11.50 -8.85
CA VAL A 408 -32.94 11.04 -8.57
C VAL A 408 -33.59 10.37 -9.78
N ASP A 409 -33.32 10.85 -11.00
CA ASP A 409 -34.03 10.45 -12.22
C ASP A 409 -33.22 9.54 -13.17
N TYR A 410 -31.97 9.22 -12.82
CA TYR A 410 -31.09 8.40 -13.65
C TYR A 410 -30.01 7.75 -12.79
N GLU A 411 -29.45 6.66 -13.28
CA GLU A 411 -28.34 6.00 -12.59
C GLU A 411 -27.01 6.59 -13.06
N LEU A 412 -26.19 7.00 -12.10
CA LEU A 412 -24.83 7.45 -12.39
C LEU A 412 -23.97 6.28 -12.81
N ASP A 413 -23.22 6.50 -13.89
CA ASP A 413 -22.20 5.55 -14.31
C ASP A 413 -21.20 5.28 -13.17
N TYR A 414 -20.98 3.99 -12.90
CA TYR A 414 -20.18 3.54 -11.77
C TYR A 414 -18.73 4.04 -11.85
N LEU A 415 -18.09 3.93 -13.02
CA LEU A 415 -16.71 4.37 -13.20
C LEU A 415 -16.60 5.89 -13.11
N ASN A 416 -17.45 6.62 -13.83
CA ASN A 416 -17.42 8.08 -13.80
C ASN A 416 -17.66 8.63 -12.39
N LYS A 417 -18.53 7.99 -11.60
CA LYS A 417 -18.76 8.36 -10.20
C LYS A 417 -17.51 8.18 -9.34
N LEU A 418 -16.85 7.02 -9.45
CA LEU A 418 -15.58 6.77 -8.75
C LEU A 418 -14.49 7.74 -9.19
N ASP A 419 -14.30 7.92 -10.50
CA ASP A 419 -13.31 8.82 -11.08
C ASP A 419 -13.51 10.25 -10.59
N ALA A 420 -14.75 10.76 -10.64
CA ALA A 420 -15.08 12.12 -10.22
C ALA A 420 -14.81 12.35 -8.72
N VAL A 421 -15.20 11.42 -7.86
CA VAL A 421 -14.98 11.57 -6.42
C VAL A 421 -13.49 11.42 -6.07
N ILE A 422 -12.81 10.42 -6.60
CA ILE A 422 -11.40 10.14 -6.28
C ILE A 422 -10.51 11.25 -6.82
N THR A 423 -10.72 11.70 -8.06
CA THR A 423 -9.99 12.83 -8.67
C THR A 423 -10.18 14.15 -7.92
N SER A 424 -11.28 14.31 -7.15
CA SER A 424 -11.48 15.52 -6.34
C SER A 424 -10.45 15.70 -5.19
N TYR A 425 -9.67 14.65 -4.87
CA TYR A 425 -8.64 14.72 -3.85
C TYR A 425 -7.34 15.28 -4.42
N ARG A 426 -6.75 16.27 -3.73
CA ARG A 426 -5.50 16.92 -4.15
C ARG A 426 -4.30 15.96 -4.19
N ILE A 427 -4.26 14.99 -3.29
CA ILE A 427 -3.21 13.97 -3.20
C ILE A 427 -3.89 12.63 -3.47
N MET A 428 -3.23 11.79 -4.27
CA MET A 428 -3.71 10.45 -4.59
C MET A 428 -4.04 9.66 -3.31
N PRO A 429 -5.32 9.26 -3.12
CA PRO A 429 -5.71 8.39 -2.01
C PRO A 429 -5.02 7.02 -2.13
N SER A 430 -4.76 6.38 -1.00
CA SER A 430 -4.32 4.99 -0.94
C SER A 430 -5.50 4.09 -0.60
N PHE A 431 -5.63 2.97 -1.32
CA PHE A 431 -6.68 1.96 -1.12
C PHE A 431 -6.13 0.61 -0.65
N VAL A 432 -4.94 0.66 -0.06
CA VAL A 432 -4.31 -0.44 0.66
C VAL A 432 -5.12 -0.82 1.89
#